data_AF-A0AA38SYN2-F1
#
_entry.id   AF-A0AA38SYN2-F1
#
_cell.length_a   1.000
_cell.length_b   1.000
_cell.length_c   1.000
_cell.angle_alpha   90.00
_cell.angle_beta   90.00
_cell.angle_gamma   90.00
#
_symmetry.space_group_name_H-M   'P 1'
#
loop_
_entity.id
_entity.type
_entity.pdbx_description
1 polymer ?
#
loop_
_entity_poly.entity_id
_entity_poly.type
_entity_poly.pdbx_seq_one_letter_code
_entity_poly.pdbx_strand_id
1 'polypeptide(L)'
;MYDTLMLERGRQEAACQTRNSSDKISQVRERLKTARDRQKSYADKYRTDIEFQVRDHVMLKIPYFLENGPHVPTQTVHPIPAAGGQPAIPERELVKPVTDWNDEDRRLVNIDTKARSLIAMSLPDDVFHSVCHLRSAKEIWDTL
;
A
#
# COMPACT_ATOMS: atom_id res chain seq x y z
N MET A 1 35.49 9.07 49.73
CA MET A 1 36.25 9.66 48.59
C MET A 1 36.07 8.86 47.30
N TYR A 2 36.04 7.52 47.33
CA TYR A 2 35.82 6.69 46.14
C TYR A 2 34.40 6.73 45.56
N ASP A 3 33.35 6.80 46.39
CA ASP A 3 31.95 6.87 45.93
C ASP A 3 31.66 8.06 45.00
N THR A 4 32.19 9.23 45.33
CA THR A 4 31.99 10.45 44.55
C THR A 4 32.65 10.36 43.17
N LEU A 5 33.81 9.70 43.08
CA LEU A 5 34.53 9.52 41.81
C LEU A 5 33.84 8.51 40.90
N MET A 6 33.26 7.44 41.45
CA MET A 6 32.46 6.48 40.68
C MET A 6 31.18 7.10 40.14
N LEU A 7 30.49 7.95 40.92
CA LEU A 7 29.29 8.67 40.48
C LEU A 7 29.60 9.73 39.40
N GLU A 8 30.72 10.44 39.49
CA GLU A 8 31.14 11.40 38.46
C GLU A 8 31.54 10.69 37.17
N ARG A 9 32.26 9.56 37.25
CA ARG A 9 32.59 8.73 36.07
C ARG A 9 31.31 8.22 35.38
N GLY A 10 30.35 7.69 36.15
CA GLY A 10 29.07 7.23 35.59
C GLY A 10 28.27 8.34 34.90
N ARG A 11 28.30 9.56 35.45
CA ARG A 11 27.69 10.74 34.80
C ARG A 11 28.41 11.14 33.51
N GLN A 12 29.74 11.12 33.49
CA GLN A 12 30.53 11.42 32.29
C GLN A 12 30.32 10.39 31.17
N GLU A 13 30.26 9.10 31.52
CA GLU A 13 30.00 8.01 30.57
C GLU A 13 28.59 8.11 29.98
N ALA A 14 27.57 8.37 30.81
CA ALA A 14 26.20 8.59 30.35
C ALA A 14 26.08 9.82 29.42
N ALA A 15 26.78 10.91 29.73
CA ALA A 15 26.82 12.11 28.90
C ALA A 15 27.49 11.84 27.53
N CYS A 16 28.62 11.13 27.52
CA CYS A 16 29.32 10.73 26.29
C CYS A 16 28.43 9.82 25.43
N GLN A 17 27.77 8.83 26.04
CA GLN A 17 26.86 7.92 25.35
C GLN A 17 25.67 8.67 24.72
N THR A 18 25.09 9.62 25.44
CA THR A 18 23.97 10.43 24.95
C THR A 18 24.37 11.29 23.76
N ARG A 19 25.56 11.91 23.80
CA ARG A 19 26.11 12.70 22.70
C ARG A 19 26.35 11.85 21.46
N ASN A 20 26.99 10.68 21.63
CA ASN A 20 27.24 9.74 20.53
C ASN A 20 25.92 9.25 19.88
N SER A 21 24.89 9.01 20.67
CA SER A 21 23.56 8.64 20.16
C SER A 21 22.91 9.80 19.39
N SER A 22 23.01 11.04 19.90
CA SER A 22 22.50 12.24 19.23
C SER A 22 23.17 12.47 17.87
N ASP A 23 24.49 12.28 17.79
CA ASP A 23 25.24 12.46 16.54
C ASP A 23 24.83 11.41 15.49
N LYS A 24 24.59 10.16 15.92
CA LYS A 24 24.05 9.10 15.04
C LYS A 24 22.64 9.42 14.54
N ILE A 25 21.77 9.94 15.40
CA ILE A 25 20.41 10.35 15.01
C ILE A 25 20.47 11.49 13.99
N SER A 26 21.33 12.49 14.21
CA SER A 26 21.53 13.60 13.28
C SER A 26 22.02 13.10 11.92
N GLN A 27 23.00 12.17 11.89
CA GLN A 27 23.49 11.57 10.66
C GLN A 27 22.39 10.80 9.89
N VAL A 28 21.54 10.04 10.59
CA VAL A 28 20.41 9.34 9.95
C VAL A 28 19.42 10.33 9.36
N ARG A 29 19.08 11.40 10.09
CA ARG A 29 18.17 12.45 9.59
C ARG A 29 18.73 13.13 8.34
N GLU A 30 20.03 13.42 8.31
CA GLU A 30 20.68 14.03 7.16
C GLU A 30 20.66 13.09 5.93
N ARG A 31 20.95 11.80 6.13
CA ARG A 31 20.85 10.78 5.07
C ARG A 31 19.43 10.66 4.51
N LEU A 32 18.42 10.66 5.39
CA LEU A 32 17.01 10.63 4.98
C LEU A 32 16.62 11.87 4.19
N LYS A 33 17.04 13.06 4.65
CA LYS A 33 16.82 14.32 3.93
C LYS A 33 17.45 14.28 2.55
N THR A 34 18.71 13.87 2.47
CA THR A 34 19.46 13.74 1.20
C THR A 34 18.79 12.74 0.25
N ALA A 35 18.32 11.59 0.76
CA ALA A 35 17.61 10.60 -0.05
C ALA A 35 16.29 11.17 -0.59
N ARG A 36 15.53 11.89 0.23
CA ARG A 36 14.30 12.57 -0.19
C ARG A 36 14.57 13.64 -1.23
N ASP A 37 15.59 14.47 -1.04
CA ASP A 37 15.95 15.55 -1.96
C ASP A 37 16.39 14.97 -3.31
N ARG A 38 17.13 13.86 -3.32
CA ARG A 38 17.46 13.11 -4.55
C ARG A 38 16.22 12.56 -5.24
N GLN A 39 15.32 11.90 -4.50
CA GLN A 39 14.06 11.41 -5.06
C GLN A 39 13.24 12.55 -5.67
N LYS A 40 13.16 13.69 -4.97
CA LYS A 40 12.48 14.89 -5.46
C LYS A 40 13.14 15.43 -6.72
N SER A 41 14.47 15.55 -6.76
CA SER A 41 15.19 16.01 -7.95
C SER A 41 15.02 15.08 -9.15
N TYR A 42 15.05 13.76 -8.94
CA TYR A 42 14.70 12.80 -10.00
C TYR A 42 13.26 13.02 -10.46
N ALA A 43 12.29 13.07 -9.55
CA ALA A 43 10.89 13.28 -9.89
C ALA A 43 10.66 14.61 -10.63
N ASP A 44 11.27 15.71 -10.17
CA ASP A 44 11.17 17.03 -10.79
C ASP A 44 11.82 17.04 -12.19
N LYS A 45 12.93 16.33 -12.39
CA LYS A 45 13.55 16.18 -13.72
C LYS A 45 12.66 15.43 -14.72
N TYR A 46 11.86 14.48 -14.23
CA TYR A 46 10.93 13.69 -15.05
C TYR A 46 9.49 14.22 -15.02
N ARG A 47 9.23 15.32 -14.30
CA ARG A 47 7.98 16.06 -14.40
C ARG A 47 8.04 16.90 -15.67
N THR A 48 7.40 16.41 -16.72
CA THR A 48 6.94 17.28 -17.79
C THR A 48 5.73 18.04 -17.26
N ASP A 49 5.72 19.37 -17.41
CA ASP A 49 4.51 20.14 -17.14
C ASP A 49 3.41 19.62 -18.05
N ILE A 50 2.39 19.01 -17.45
CA ILE A 50 1.28 18.43 -18.19
C ILE A 50 0.29 19.57 -18.45
N GLU A 51 0.46 20.26 -19.57
CA GLU A 51 -0.50 21.24 -20.08
C GLU A 51 -1.55 20.50 -20.90
N PHE A 52 -2.78 20.41 -20.39
CA PHE A 52 -3.91 19.89 -21.14
C PHE A 52 -4.61 21.03 -21.87
N GLN A 53 -4.75 20.95 -23.18
CA GLN A 53 -5.61 21.88 -23.91
C GLN A 53 -7.09 21.53 -23.70
N VAL A 54 -7.97 22.53 -23.82
CA VAL A 54 -9.43 22.33 -23.84
C VAL A 54 -9.81 21.59 -25.13
N ARG A 55 -9.50 20.29 -25.19
CA ARG A 55 -9.78 19.28 -26.24
C ARG A 55 -8.91 18.02 -26.11
N ASP A 56 -7.92 17.98 -25.23
CA ASP A 56 -7.19 16.74 -24.94
C ASP A 56 -8.12 15.78 -24.20
N HIS A 57 -8.62 14.78 -24.93
CA HIS A 57 -9.42 13.71 -24.35
C HIS A 57 -8.47 12.71 -23.71
N VAL A 58 -8.03 13.00 -22.49
CA VAL A 58 -7.33 12.01 -21.66
C VAL A 58 -8.34 10.93 -21.28
N MET A 59 -8.34 9.84 -22.04
CA MET A 59 -9.13 8.64 -21.70
C MET A 59 -8.49 8.00 -20.47
N LEU A 60 -8.90 8.42 -19.28
CA LEU A 60 -8.62 7.73 -18.04
C LEU A 60 -9.29 6.35 -18.12
N LYS A 61 -8.51 5.31 -18.40
CA LYS A 61 -8.98 3.94 -18.24
C LYS A 61 -9.35 3.75 -16.78
N ILE A 62 -10.64 3.64 -16.51
CA ILE A 62 -11.15 3.29 -15.19
C ILE A 62 -10.54 1.93 -14.85
N PRO A 63 -9.79 1.82 -13.74
CA PRO A 63 -9.22 0.55 -13.35
C PRO A 63 -10.32 -0.49 -13.10
N TYR A 64 -10.04 -1.76 -13.47
CA TYR A 64 -10.98 -2.87 -13.35
C TYR A 64 -11.68 -2.94 -11.99
N PHE A 65 -10.98 -2.65 -10.90
CA PHE A 65 -11.53 -2.74 -9.54
C PHE A 65 -12.56 -1.66 -9.20
N LEU A 66 -12.57 -0.50 -9.87
CA LEU A 66 -13.62 0.51 -9.69
C LEU A 66 -14.91 0.12 -10.43
N GLU A 67 -14.77 -0.52 -11.59
CA GLU A 67 -15.92 -0.95 -12.38
C GLU A 67 -16.52 -2.27 -11.87
N ASN A 68 -15.68 -3.23 -11.49
CA ASN A 68 -16.09 -4.61 -11.20
C ASN A 68 -16.01 -4.97 -9.72
N GLY A 69 -15.35 -4.16 -8.90
CA GLY A 69 -15.17 -4.41 -7.47
C GLY A 69 -13.84 -5.11 -7.15
N PRO A 70 -13.65 -5.55 -5.89
CA PRO A 70 -12.38 -6.14 -5.47
C PRO A 70 -12.07 -7.38 -6.30
N HIS A 71 -10.80 -7.54 -6.71
CA HIS A 71 -10.36 -8.72 -7.43
C HIS A 71 -10.51 -9.97 -6.56
N VAL A 72 -11.30 -10.94 -7.00
CA VAL A 72 -11.47 -12.25 -6.34
C VAL A 72 -10.81 -13.32 -7.22
N PRO A 73 -9.67 -13.89 -6.81
CA PRO A 73 -9.03 -14.98 -7.54
C PRO A 73 -9.93 -16.21 -7.58
N THR A 74 -10.31 -16.66 -8.79
CA THR A 74 -11.24 -17.79 -9.00
C THR A 74 -10.56 -18.89 -9.81
N GLN A 75 -10.88 -20.17 -9.53
CA GLN A 75 -10.46 -21.34 -10.30
C GLN A 75 -11.67 -22.08 -10.88
N THR A 76 -11.61 -22.36 -12.17
CA THR A 76 -12.58 -23.21 -12.87
C THR A 76 -12.31 -24.67 -12.53
N VAL A 77 -13.26 -25.34 -11.88
CA VAL A 77 -13.20 -26.79 -11.63
C VAL A 77 -13.95 -27.48 -12.77
N HIS A 78 -13.22 -28.19 -13.64
CA HIS A 78 -13.81 -28.93 -14.75
C HIS A 78 -14.69 -30.09 -14.27
N PRO A 79 -15.71 -30.48 -15.05
CA PRO A 79 -16.64 -31.54 -14.68
C PRO A 79 -15.93 -32.86 -14.39
N ILE A 80 -16.22 -33.48 -13.24
CA ILE A 80 -15.82 -34.86 -12.97
C ILE A 80 -16.84 -35.77 -13.68
N PRO A 81 -16.43 -36.66 -14.61
CA PRO A 81 -17.34 -37.60 -15.25
C PRO A 81 -18.02 -38.47 -14.18
N ALA A 82 -19.31 -38.74 -14.32
CA ALA A 82 -20.06 -39.59 -13.40
C ALA A 82 -19.48 -41.01 -13.38
N ALA A 83 -18.67 -41.33 -12.39
CA ALA A 83 -18.20 -42.68 -12.11
C ALA A 83 -19.15 -43.35 -11.12
N GLY A 84 -19.76 -44.47 -11.51
CA GLY A 84 -20.44 -45.38 -10.57
C GLY A 84 -21.68 -44.83 -9.85
N GLY A 85 -22.58 -44.12 -10.56
CA GLY A 85 -23.91 -43.75 -10.03
C GLY A 85 -23.97 -42.47 -9.20
N GLN A 86 -22.89 -41.70 -9.12
CA GLN A 86 -22.92 -40.33 -8.54
C GLN A 86 -23.34 -39.30 -9.61
N PRO A 87 -24.19 -38.32 -9.27
CA PRO A 87 -24.58 -37.27 -10.21
C PRO A 87 -23.37 -36.42 -10.61
N ALA A 88 -23.27 -36.09 -11.90
CA ALA A 88 -22.22 -35.25 -12.45
C ALA A 88 -22.21 -33.88 -11.75
N ILE A 89 -21.06 -33.48 -11.21
CA ILE A 89 -20.91 -32.17 -10.58
C ILE A 89 -20.80 -31.13 -11.71
N PRO A 90 -21.74 -30.17 -11.82
CA PRO A 90 -21.67 -29.13 -12.83
C PRO A 90 -20.43 -28.24 -12.63
N GLU A 91 -19.91 -27.70 -13.73
CA GLU A 91 -18.78 -26.77 -13.73
C GLU A 91 -19.04 -25.63 -12.75
N ARG A 92 -18.14 -25.47 -11.79
CA ARG A 92 -18.26 -24.49 -10.71
C ARG A 92 -17.00 -23.67 -10.59
N GLU A 93 -17.17 -22.36 -10.53
CA GLU A 93 -16.14 -21.40 -10.22
C GLU A 93 -16.00 -21.28 -8.70
N LEU A 94 -14.88 -21.75 -8.15
CA LEU A 94 -14.59 -21.64 -6.72
C LEU A 94 -13.55 -20.55 -6.48
N VAL A 95 -13.72 -19.80 -5.40
CA VAL A 95 -12.71 -18.84 -4.93
C VAL A 95 -11.44 -19.61 -4.57
N LYS A 96 -10.32 -19.22 -5.16
CA LYS A 96 -9.01 -19.82 -4.90
C LYS A 96 -8.58 -19.48 -3.47
N PRO A 97 -8.14 -20.48 -2.68
CA PRO A 97 -7.53 -20.20 -1.39
C PRO A 97 -6.26 -19.36 -1.59
N VAL A 98 -5.93 -18.52 -0.60
CA VAL A 98 -4.79 -17.58 -0.66
C VAL A 98 -3.44 -18.26 -0.93
N THR A 99 -3.32 -19.54 -0.59
CA THR A 99 -2.15 -20.37 -0.86
C THR A 99 -1.87 -20.53 -2.34
N ASP A 100 -2.92 -20.56 -3.16
CA ASP A 100 -2.86 -20.91 -4.58
C ASP A 100 -2.92 -19.67 -5.49
N TRP A 101 -2.82 -18.48 -4.91
CA TRP A 101 -2.82 -17.22 -5.65
C TRP A 101 -1.54 -17.09 -6.48
N ASN A 102 -1.73 -16.84 -7.78
CA ASN A 102 -0.63 -16.50 -8.69
C ASN A 102 -0.15 -15.06 -8.45
N ASP A 103 1.00 -14.69 -9.00
CA ASP A 103 1.57 -13.34 -8.86
C ASP A 103 0.62 -12.25 -9.38
N GLU A 104 -0.13 -12.55 -10.45
CA GLU A 104 -1.11 -11.62 -11.00
C GLU A 104 -2.30 -11.39 -10.05
N ASP A 105 -2.79 -12.45 -9.41
CA ASP A 105 -3.86 -12.36 -8.41
C ASP A 105 -3.45 -11.46 -7.24
N ARG A 106 -2.22 -11.67 -6.73
CA ARG A 106 -1.64 -10.85 -5.66
C ARG A 106 -1.47 -9.39 -6.12
N ARG A 107 -1.03 -9.18 -7.37
CA ARG A 107 -0.86 -7.85 -7.96
C ARG A 107 -2.20 -7.10 -8.00
N LEU A 108 -3.27 -7.74 -8.47
CA LEU A 108 -4.59 -7.12 -8.61
C LEU A 108 -5.24 -6.79 -7.26
N VAL A 109 -5.13 -7.66 -6.26
CA VAL A 109 -5.61 -7.36 -4.88
C VAL A 109 -4.84 -6.19 -4.26
N ASN A 110 -3.52 -6.14 -4.48
CA ASN A 110 -2.70 -5.03 -3.99
C ASN A 110 -3.04 -3.70 -4.69
N ILE A 111 -3.45 -3.76 -5.95
CA ILE A 111 -3.89 -2.58 -6.70
C ILE A 111 -5.19 -2.01 -6.11
N ASP A 112 -6.19 -2.83 -5.79
CA ASP A 112 -7.41 -2.39 -5.12
C ASP A 112 -7.08 -1.74 -3.76
N THR A 113 -6.19 -2.37 -2.98
CA THR A 113 -5.74 -1.83 -1.69
C THR A 113 -5.11 -0.44 -1.83
N LYS A 114 -4.24 -0.26 -2.83
CA LYS A 114 -3.60 1.04 -3.11
C LYS A 114 -4.62 2.08 -3.57
N ALA A 115 -5.55 1.69 -4.42
CA ALA A 115 -6.57 2.60 -4.92
C ALA A 115 -7.51 3.06 -3.82
N ARG A 116 -7.92 2.15 -2.92
CA ARG A 116 -8.70 2.49 -1.73
C ARG A 116 -8.00 3.57 -0.90
N SER A 117 -6.70 3.40 -0.65
CA SER A 117 -5.90 4.40 0.07
C SER A 117 -5.78 5.73 -0.68
N LEU A 118 -5.60 5.70 -2.00
CA LEU A 118 -5.53 6.92 -2.81
C LEU A 118 -6.84 7.71 -2.80
N ILE A 119 -7.98 7.02 -2.97
CA ILE A 119 -9.30 7.66 -2.89
C ILE A 119 -9.49 8.25 -1.49
N ALA A 120 -9.26 7.45 -0.44
CA ALA A 120 -9.41 7.90 0.94
C ALA A 120 -8.56 9.13 1.28
N MET A 121 -7.34 9.22 0.77
CA MET A 121 -6.45 10.38 0.97
C MET A 121 -6.89 11.64 0.21
N SER A 122 -7.67 11.49 -0.85
CA SER A 122 -8.17 12.62 -1.64
C SER A 122 -9.48 13.21 -1.10
N LEU A 123 -10.10 12.55 -0.11
CA LEU A 123 -11.37 12.97 0.46
C LEU A 123 -11.19 13.96 1.63
N PRO A 124 -12.11 14.93 1.77
CA PRO A 124 -12.25 15.72 3.00
C PRO A 124 -12.52 14.84 4.23
N ASP A 125 -12.09 15.28 5.41
CA ASP A 125 -12.15 14.49 6.65
C ASP A 125 -13.57 14.01 7.02
N ASP A 126 -14.57 14.87 6.82
CA ASP A 126 -15.99 14.57 7.09
C ASP A 126 -16.52 13.45 6.19
N VAL A 127 -16.18 13.49 4.89
CA VAL A 127 -16.52 12.44 3.94
C VAL A 127 -15.71 11.17 4.23
N PHE A 128 -14.40 11.31 4.50
CA PHE A 128 -13.50 10.20 4.79
C PHE A 128 -14.02 9.34 5.97
N HIS A 129 -14.45 9.95 7.06
CA HIS A 129 -14.96 9.21 8.22
C HIS A 129 -16.23 8.41 7.92
N SER A 130 -17.05 8.85 6.97
CA SER A 130 -18.24 8.12 6.55
C SER A 130 -17.93 6.90 5.67
N VAL A 131 -16.81 6.92 4.93
CA VAL A 131 -16.48 5.87 3.94
C VAL A 131 -15.31 4.98 4.34
N CYS A 132 -14.51 5.33 5.36
CA CYS A 132 -13.27 4.61 5.70
C CYS A 132 -13.46 3.15 6.14
N HIS A 133 -14.67 2.79 6.57
CA HIS A 133 -15.07 1.43 6.94
C HIS A 133 -15.34 0.49 5.75
N LEU A 134 -15.47 1.03 4.54
CA LEU A 134 -15.73 0.26 3.33
C LEU A 134 -14.49 -0.54 2.91
N ARG A 135 -14.72 -1.75 2.39
CA ARG A 135 -13.68 -2.77 2.22
C ARG A 135 -13.03 -2.75 0.85
N SER A 136 -13.67 -2.13 -0.15
CA SER A 136 -13.14 -2.05 -1.51
C SER A 136 -13.10 -0.62 -2.02
N ALA A 137 -12.23 -0.36 -3.01
CA ALA A 137 -12.20 0.94 -3.67
C ALA A 137 -13.51 1.24 -4.42
N LYS A 138 -14.20 0.21 -4.95
CA LYS A 138 -15.50 0.33 -5.59
C LYS A 138 -16.60 0.77 -4.64
N GLU A 139 -16.71 0.16 -3.46
CA GLU A 139 -17.71 0.57 -2.47
C GLU A 139 -17.54 2.04 -2.09
N ILE A 140 -16.30 2.49 -1.89
CA ILE A 140 -16.03 3.91 -1.65
C ILE A 140 -16.49 4.73 -2.86
N TRP A 141 -16.09 4.35 -4.07
CA TRP A 141 -16.44 5.07 -5.30
C TRP A 141 -17.94 5.17 -5.55
N ASP A 142 -18.70 4.11 -5.31
CA ASP A 142 -20.16 4.08 -5.50
C ASP A 142 -20.92 4.90 -4.43
N THR A 143 -20.27 5.19 -3.30
CA THR A 143 -20.85 5.96 -2.18
C THR A 143 -20.61 7.46 -2.30
N LEU A 144 -19.58 7.87 -3.05
CA LEU A 144 -19.21 9.28 -3.29
C LEU A 144 -20.15 9.94 -4.30
#